data_AF-A0A652L525-F1
#
_entry.id   AF-A0A652L525-F1
#
_cell.length_a   1.000
_cell.length_b   1.000
_cell.length_c   1.000
_cell.angle_alpha   90.00
_cell.angle_beta   90.00
_cell.angle_gamma   90.00
#
_symmetry.space_group_name_H-M   'P 1'
#
loop_
_entity.id
_entity.type
_entity.pdbx_description
1 polymer ?
#
loop_
_entity_poly.entity_id
_entity_poly.type
_entity_poly.pdbx_seq_one_letter_code
_entity_poly.pdbx_strand_id
1 'polypeptide(L)'
;MTRVPGQWPVPEPADLEADDPQGAAHLALVAAQARFHVVLGSVRADLEEQPSPMAVLGAARRWKDAITAMADEVAAALKKAG
;
A
#
# COMPACT_ATOMS: atom_id res chain seq x y z
N MET A 1 -13.32 -3.20 -45.38
CA MET A 1 -12.45 -2.30 -44.59
C MET A 1 -11.77 -3.14 -43.53
N THR A 2 -10.46 -3.38 -43.67
CA THR A 2 -9.67 -4.24 -42.78
C THR A 2 -9.37 -3.49 -41.47
N ARG A 3 -9.67 -4.12 -40.34
CA ARG A 3 -9.40 -3.59 -38.99
C ARG A 3 -7.88 -3.54 -38.77
N VAL A 4 -7.32 -2.36 -38.54
CA VAL A 4 -5.91 -2.18 -38.17
C VAL A 4 -5.79 -2.33 -36.64
N PRO A 5 -4.92 -3.21 -36.12
CA PRO A 5 -4.67 -3.32 -34.69
C PRO A 5 -4.26 -1.97 -34.08
N GLY A 6 -4.91 -1.54 -33.00
CA GLY A 6 -4.60 -0.27 -32.30
C GLY A 6 -5.29 0.99 -32.83
N GLN A 7 -6.19 0.89 -33.82
CA GLN A 7 -6.94 2.05 -34.33
C GLN A 7 -8.04 2.50 -33.34
N TRP A 8 -8.04 3.79 -33.02
CA TRP A 8 -9.10 4.47 -32.26
C TRP A 8 -9.86 5.43 -33.19
N PRO A 9 -11.19 5.64 -33.03
CA PRO A 9 -12.12 4.97 -32.12
C PRO A 9 -12.53 3.57 -32.61
N VAL A 10 -12.80 2.66 -31.67
CA VAL A 10 -13.23 1.27 -31.98
C VAL A 10 -14.76 1.26 -32.23
N PRO A 11 -15.24 0.72 -33.36
CA PRO A 11 -16.68 0.72 -33.70
C PRO A 11 -17.56 -0.05 -32.71
N GLU A 12 -16.99 -1.08 -32.08
CA GLU A 12 -17.64 -1.89 -31.05
C GLU A 12 -16.68 -1.94 -29.84
N PRO A 13 -16.82 -1.00 -28.89
CA PRO A 13 -16.03 -1.01 -27.67
C PRO A 13 -16.27 -2.31 -26.90
N ALA A 14 -15.23 -2.85 -26.27
CA ALA A 14 -15.40 -3.95 -25.34
C ALA A 14 -16.28 -3.50 -24.17
N ASP A 15 -17.23 -4.34 -23.77
CA ASP A 15 -18.06 -4.12 -22.59
C ASP A 15 -17.21 -4.37 -21.33
N LEU A 16 -16.80 -3.29 -20.68
CA LEU A 16 -15.90 -3.31 -19.51
C LEU A 16 -16.66 -3.40 -18.17
N GLU A 17 -17.99 -3.56 -18.19
CA GLU A 17 -18.81 -3.59 -16.95
C GLU A 17 -18.80 -4.94 -16.21
N ALA A 18 -17.99 -5.91 -16.65
CA ALA A 18 -17.82 -7.15 -15.88
C ALA A 18 -16.98 -6.87 -14.63
N ASP A 19 -17.46 -7.34 -13.48
CA ASP A 19 -16.69 -7.50 -12.23
C ASP A 19 -15.42 -8.30 -12.54
N ASP A 20 -14.36 -7.61 -12.96
CA ASP A 20 -13.10 -8.20 -13.35
C ASP A 20 -12.31 -8.54 -12.09
N PRO A 21 -12.12 -9.83 -11.75
CA PRO A 21 -11.36 -10.22 -10.57
C PRO A 21 -9.94 -9.65 -10.59
N GLN A 22 -9.37 -9.45 -11.79
CA GLN A 22 -8.06 -8.83 -11.95
C GLN A 22 -8.10 -7.33 -11.60
N GLY A 23 -9.09 -6.59 -12.11
CA GLY A 23 -9.35 -5.20 -11.74
C GLY A 23 -9.55 -5.02 -10.23
N ALA A 24 -10.37 -5.87 -9.60
CA ALA A 24 -10.60 -5.83 -8.16
C ALA A 24 -9.32 -6.10 -7.34
N ALA A 25 -8.52 -7.10 -7.74
CA ALA A 25 -7.24 -7.39 -7.11
C ALA A 25 -6.23 -6.25 -7.28
N HIS A 26 -6.20 -5.61 -8.45
CA HIS A 26 -5.37 -4.45 -8.70
C HIS A 26 -5.74 -3.26 -7.81
N LEU A 27 -7.04 -2.94 -7.69
CA LEU A 27 -7.52 -1.88 -6.80
C LEU A 27 -7.21 -2.18 -5.33
N ALA A 28 -7.33 -3.44 -4.90
CA ALA A 28 -6.96 -3.85 -3.55
C ALA A 28 -5.46 -3.66 -3.27
N LEU A 29 -4.60 -4.00 -4.23
CA LEU A 29 -3.15 -3.77 -4.14
C LEU A 29 -2.83 -2.27 -4.05
N VAL A 30 -3.41 -1.45 -4.92
CA VAL A 30 -3.23 0.00 -4.91
C VAL A 30 -3.69 0.60 -3.58
N ALA A 31 -4.83 0.16 -3.05
CA ALA A 31 -5.32 0.61 -1.76
C ALA A 31 -4.38 0.21 -0.60
N ALA A 32 -3.77 -0.98 -0.65
CA ALA A 32 -2.79 -1.41 0.33
C ALA A 32 -1.50 -0.58 0.26
N GLN A 33 -1.00 -0.30 -0.95
CA GLN A 33 0.17 0.56 -1.16
C GLN A 33 -0.09 1.99 -0.70
N ALA A 34 -1.26 2.55 -0.99
CA ALA A 34 -1.64 3.89 -0.54
C ALA A 34 -1.64 3.98 0.99
N ARG A 35 -2.23 2.99 1.69
CA ARG A 35 -2.20 2.93 3.16
C ARG A 35 -0.78 2.88 3.70
N PHE A 36 0.10 2.07 3.10
CA PHE A 36 1.50 1.99 3.49
C PHE A 36 2.19 3.36 3.39
N HIS A 37 2.01 4.06 2.28
CA HIS A 37 2.65 5.37 2.07
C HIS A 37 2.09 6.47 2.99
N VAL A 38 0.80 6.44 3.32
CA VAL A 38 0.21 7.36 4.30
C VAL A 38 0.87 7.19 5.68
N VAL A 39 1.00 5.94 6.15
CA VAL A 39 1.65 5.64 7.44
C VAL A 39 3.13 6.00 7.42
N LEU A 40 3.83 5.74 6.30
CA LEU A 40 5.22 6.13 6.16
C LEU A 40 5.39 7.67 6.19
N GLY A 41 4.43 8.41 5.65
CA GLY A 41 4.37 9.86 5.74
C GLY A 41 4.26 10.37 7.17
N SER A 42 3.43 9.75 8.02
CA SER A 42 3.32 10.14 9.43
C SER A 42 4.58 9.83 10.23
N VAL A 43 5.25 8.69 9.97
CA VAL A 43 6.53 8.37 10.60
C VAL A 43 7.60 9.38 10.18
N ARG A 44 7.63 9.77 8.90
CA ARG A 44 8.54 10.80 8.40
C ARG A 44 8.32 12.14 9.12
N ALA A 45 7.07 12.57 9.27
CA ALA A 45 6.75 13.82 9.97
C ALA A 45 7.31 13.85 11.40
N ASP A 46 7.10 12.76 12.17
CA ASP A 46 7.68 12.65 13.53
C ASP A 46 9.22 12.73 13.52
N LEU A 47 9.89 12.09 12.54
CA LEU A 47 11.35 12.16 12.42
C LEU A 47 11.85 13.57 12.08
N GLU A 48 11.09 14.32 11.27
CA GLU A 48 11.43 15.69 10.88
C GLU A 48 11.27 16.70 12.03
N GLU A 49 10.38 16.44 12.99
CA GLU A 49 10.16 17.29 14.17
C GLU A 49 11.25 17.17 15.25
N GLN A 50 12.15 16.20 15.14
CA GLN A 50 13.13 15.93 16.18
C GLN A 50 14.20 17.06 16.28
N PRO A 51 14.60 17.48 17.49
CA PRO A 51 15.42 18.68 17.69
C PRO A 51 16.90 18.49 17.36
N SER A 52 17.36 17.27 17.08
CA SER A 52 18.77 16.99 16.76
C SER A 52 18.94 15.68 16.01
N PRO A 53 20.06 15.48 15.28
CA PRO A 53 20.33 14.21 14.58
C PRO A 53 20.29 12.99 15.50
N MET A 54 20.69 13.14 16.77
CA MET A 54 20.65 12.03 17.72
C MET A 54 19.23 11.70 18.19
N ALA A 55 18.38 12.72 18.30
CA ALA A 55 16.97 12.53 18.57
C ALA A 55 16.26 11.81 17.39
N VAL A 56 16.60 12.15 16.14
CA VAL A 56 16.11 11.43 14.93
C VAL A 56 16.45 9.94 15.01
N LEU A 57 17.72 9.60 15.26
CA LEU A 57 18.14 8.19 15.35
C LEU A 57 17.51 7.47 16.56
N GLY A 58 17.27 8.18 17.66
CA GLY A 58 16.51 7.67 18.79
C GLY A 58 15.06 7.36 18.43
N ALA A 59 14.37 8.29 17.76
CA ALA A 59 13.01 8.13 17.29
C ALA A 59 12.87 6.98 16.29
N ALA A 60 13.80 6.87 15.33
CA ALA A 60 13.82 5.78 14.37
C ALA A 60 13.92 4.39 15.03
N ARG A 61 14.73 4.25 16.09
CA ARG A 61 14.80 3.00 16.87
C ARG A 61 13.48 2.69 17.57
N ARG A 62 12.85 3.68 18.22
CA ARG A 62 11.54 3.48 18.86
C ARG A 62 10.47 3.01 17.86
N TRP A 63 10.42 3.62 16.68
CA TRP A 63 9.50 3.20 15.62
C TRP A 63 9.75 1.77 15.17
N LYS A 64 11.02 1.40 14.93
CA LYS A 64 11.40 0.03 14.57
C LYS A 64 10.91 -0.97 15.63
N ASP A 65 11.17 -0.69 16.89
CA ASP A 65 10.83 -1.59 18.00
C ASP A 65 9.30 -1.73 18.14
N ALA A 66 8.56 -0.62 18.05
CA ALA A 66 7.10 -0.62 18.07
C ALA A 66 6.48 -1.41 16.91
N ILE A 67 6.99 -1.23 15.68
CA ILE A 67 6.51 -1.97 14.50
C ILE A 67 6.75 -3.47 14.67
N THR A 68 7.92 -3.85 15.21
CA THR A 68 8.27 -5.26 15.45
C THR A 68 7.34 -5.87 16.49
N ALA A 69 7.12 -5.18 17.61
CA ALA A 69 6.21 -5.64 18.66
C ALA A 69 4.77 -5.83 18.14
N MET A 70 4.24 -4.87 17.38
CA MET A 70 2.92 -5.01 16.75
C MET A 70 2.85 -6.19 15.78
N ALA A 71 3.91 -6.44 15.01
CA ALA A 71 3.96 -7.58 14.11
C ALA A 71 3.91 -8.91 14.86
N ASP A 72 4.65 -9.03 15.97
CA ASP A 72 4.64 -10.20 16.83
C ASP A 72 3.26 -10.45 17.45
N GLU A 73 2.59 -9.40 17.92
CA GLU A 73 1.22 -9.48 18.47
C GLU A 73 0.21 -9.98 17.43
N VAL A 74 0.23 -9.40 16.22
CA VAL A 74 -0.64 -9.81 15.11
C VAL A 74 -0.35 -11.26 14.70
N ALA A 75 0.92 -11.64 14.57
CA ALA A 75 1.31 -13.01 14.23
C ALA A 75 0.86 -14.01 15.32
N ALA A 76 0.99 -13.65 16.60
CA ALA A 76 0.52 -14.47 17.71
C ALA A 76 -1.00 -14.61 17.71
N ALA A 77 -1.75 -13.56 17.39
CA ALA A 77 -3.21 -13.60 17.27
C ALA A 77 -3.65 -14.53 16.13
N LEU A 78 -3.00 -14.45 14.96
CA LEU A 78 -3.29 -15.34 13.83
C LEU A 78 -3.00 -16.81 14.15
N LYS A 79 -1.89 -17.11 14.85
CA LYS A 79 -1.55 -18.47 15.29
C LYS A 79 -2.56 -19.07 16.28
N LYS A 80 -3.24 -18.25 17.09
CA LYS A 80 -4.25 -18.71 18.05
C LYS A 80 -5.63 -18.94 17.40
N ALA A 81 -5.87 -18.32 16.25
CA ALA A 81 -7.15 -18.39 15.54
C ALA A 81 -7.24 -19.54 14.52
N GLY A 82 -6.11 -20.20 14.22
CA GLY A 82 -6.04 -21.43 13.42
C GLY A 82 -5.80 -22.66 14.28
#